data_AF-A0A814GSS4-F1
#
_entry.id   AF-A0A814GSS4-F1
#
_cell.length_a   1.000
_cell.length_b   1.000
_cell.length_c   1.000
_cell.angle_alpha   90.00
_cell.angle_beta   90.00
_cell.angle_gamma   90.00
#
_symmetry.space_group_name_H-M   'P 1'
#
loop_
_entity.id
_entity.type
_entity.pdbx_description
1 polymer ?
#
loop_
_entity_poly.entity_id
_entity_poly.type
_entity_poly.pdbx_seq_one_letter_code
_entity_poly.pdbx_strand_id
1 'polypeptide(L)' 'MHLTLEFAGGAELLFGKQKTHPVDLPESQTPWTIRTLLVWMRDNLLRERPELFIQDGLNYQLKENDNILFVSTLHGG' A
#
# COMPACT_ATOMS: atom_id res chain seq x y z
N MET A 1 -7.27 -12.18 -3.23
CA MET A 1 -5.80 -12.27 -3.18
C MET A 1 -5.36 -11.75 -1.82
N HIS A 2 -4.76 -12.61 -1.01
CA HIS A 2 -4.28 -12.32 0.32
C HIS A 2 -2.88 -11.70 0.24
N LEU A 3 -2.69 -10.53 0.86
CA LEU A 3 -1.40 -9.84 0.93
C LEU A 3 -1.09 -9.40 2.36
N THR A 4 0.21 -9.24 2.64
CA THR A 4 0.66 -8.53 3.85
C THR A 4 1.26 -7.20 3.43
N LEU A 5 0.69 -6.09 3.91
CA LEU A 5 1.25 -4.76 3.74
C LEU A 5 1.96 -4.34 5.03
N GLU A 6 3.21 -3.91 4.92
CA GLU A 6 4.01 -3.40 6.02
C GLU A 6 4.35 -1.92 5.82
N PHE A 7 4.28 -1.13 6.89
CA PHE A 7 4.59 0.29 6.88
C PHE A 7 5.69 0.62 7.90
N ALA A 8 6.67 1.39 7.45
CA ALA A 8 7.79 1.85 8.26
C ALA A 8 8.22 3.28 7.89
N GLY A 9 9.10 3.86 8.71
CA GLY A 9 9.65 5.20 8.46
C GLY A 9 8.62 6.32 8.58
N GLY A 10 7.59 6.14 9.41
CA GLY A 10 6.50 7.10 9.61
C GLY A 10 5.32 6.90 8.65
N ALA A 11 5.44 6.00 7.66
CA ALA A 11 4.34 5.67 6.76
C ALA A 11 3.13 5.07 7.52
N GLU A 12 3.35 4.36 8.63
CA GLU A 12 2.29 3.76 9.45
C GLU A 12 1.31 4.81 10.01
N LEU A 13 1.76 6.06 10.17
CA LEU A 13 0.92 7.15 10.67
C LEU A 13 -0.27 7.42 9.74
N LEU A 14 -0.11 7.19 8.44
CA LEU A 14 -1.15 7.39 7.44
C LEU A 14 -2.19 6.27 7.43
N PHE A 15 -1.86 5.11 7.99
CA PHE A 15 -2.68 3.89 7.97
C PHE A 15 -3.18 3.51 9.37
N GLY A 16 -3.37 4.49 10.24
CA GLY A 16 -3.92 4.29 11.58
C GLY A 16 -2.90 3.82 12.62
N LYS A 17 -1.62 4.15 12.43
CA LYS A 17 -0.49 3.83 13.34
C LYS A 17 -0.25 2.33 13.51
N GLN A 18 -0.70 1.53 12.55
CA GLN A 18 -0.48 0.09 12.50
C GLN A 18 0.60 -0.23 11.46
N LYS A 19 1.54 -1.09 11.84
CA LYS A 19 2.68 -1.43 10.98
C LYS A 19 2.38 -2.54 9.99
N THR A 20 1.42 -3.40 10.29
CA THR A 20 1.13 -4.59 9.48
C THR A 20 -0.36 -4.66 9.22
N HIS A 21 -0.72 -4.81 7.95
CA HIS A 21 -2.09 -4.92 7.48
C HIS A 21 -2.23 -6.17 6.61
N PRO A 22 -2.81 -7.27 7.12
CA PRO A 22 -3.30 -8.32 6.25
C PRO A 22 -4.50 -7.79 5.47
N VAL A 23 -4.48 -7.97 4.14
CA VAL A 23 -5.55 -7.47 3.26
C VAL A 23 -5.97 -8.51 2.25
N ASP A 24 -7.28 -8.52 1.99
CA ASP A 24 -7.90 -9.37 0.99
C ASP A 24 -8.32 -8.50 -0.18
N LEU A 25 -7.52 -8.50 -1.24
CA LEU A 25 -7.86 -7.75 -2.44
C LEU A 25 -9.02 -8.45 -3.16
N PRO A 26 -10.02 -7.68 -3.63
CA PRO A 26 -11.16 -8.23 -4.34
C PRO A 26 -10.73 -8.86 -5.67
N GLU A 27 -11.56 -9.77 -6.17
CA GLU A 27 -11.38 -10.32 -7.50
C GLU A 27 -11.38 -9.22 -8.56
N SER A 28 -10.49 -9.35 -9.54
CA SER A 28 -10.31 -8.40 -10.62
C SER A 28 -10.16 -9.15 -11.93
N GLN A 29 -10.73 -8.60 -13.00
CA GLN A 29 -10.60 -9.16 -14.36
C GLN A 29 -9.18 -9.04 -14.90
N THR A 30 -8.42 -8.07 -14.39
CA THR A 30 -7.01 -7.87 -14.73
C THR A 30 -6.12 -8.17 -13.52
N PRO A 31 -4.90 -8.66 -13.72
CA PRO A 31 -3.97 -8.86 -12.62
C PRO A 31 -3.73 -7.59 -11.81
N TRP A 32 -3.64 -7.75 -10.50
CA TRP A 32 -3.26 -6.65 -9.61
C TRP A 32 -1.81 -6.24 -9.85
N THR A 33 -1.56 -4.94 -9.82
CA THR A 33 -0.23 -4.34 -9.90
C THR A 33 0.03 -3.46 -8.70
N ILE A 34 1.28 -3.07 -8.45
CA ILE A 34 1.59 -2.10 -7.41
C ILE A 34 0.82 -0.79 -7.63
N ARG A 35 0.69 -0.32 -8.87
CA ARG A 35 -0.10 0.87 -9.19
C ARG A 35 -1.56 0.74 -8.74
N THR A 36 -2.22 -0.38 -9.08
CA THR A 36 -3.64 -0.56 -8.71
C THR A 36 -3.80 -0.76 -7.21
N LEU A 37 -2.83 -1.40 -6.54
CA LEU A 37 -2.79 -1.52 -5.09
C LEU A 37 -2.68 -0.15 -4.40
N LEU A 38 -1.80 0.73 -4.87
CA LEU A 38 -1.67 2.09 -4.31
C LEU A 38 -2.99 2.87 -4.37
N VAL A 39 -3.72 2.76 -5.50
CA VAL A 39 -5.05 3.37 -5.66
C VAL A 39 -6.05 2.76 -4.67
N TRP A 40 -6.07 1.44 -4.55
CA TRP A 40 -6.96 0.76 -3.60
C TRP A 40 -6.66 1.13 -2.14
N MET A 41 -5.39 1.18 -1.75
CA MET A 41 -4.97 1.58 -0.40
C MET A 41 -5.41 3.00 -0.07
N ARG A 42 -5.28 3.94 -1.02
CA ARG A 42 -5.78 5.32 -0.87
C ARG A 42 -7.28 5.33 -0.56
N ASP A 43 -8.06 4.53 -1.26
CA ASP A 43 -9.51 4.56 -1.15
C ASP A 43 -10.05 3.77 0.06
N ASN A 44 -9.29 2.78 0.57
CA ASN A 44 -9.79 1.82 1.57
C ASN A 44 -9.07 1.87 2.92
N LEU A 45 -7.76 2.17 2.93
CA LEU A 45 -6.93 2.06 4.14
C LEU A 45 -6.42 3.40 4.66
N LEU A 46 -6.22 4.35 3.76
CA LEU A 46 -5.65 5.63 4.10
C LEU A 46 -6.57 6.42 5.04
N ARG A 47 -6.02 6.87 6.17
CA ARG A 47 -6.74 7.63 7.20
C ARG A 47 -6.42 9.12 7.18
N GLU A 48 -5.22 9.47 6.70
CA GLU A 48 -4.69 10.83 6.67
C GLU A 48 -4.50 11.32 5.22
N ARG A 49 -4.05 12.57 5.02
CA ARG A 49 -4.11 13.30 3.73
C ARG A 49 -3.63 12.48 2.49
N PRO A 50 -4.46 12.35 1.43
CA PRO A 50 -4.20 11.52 0.24
C PRO A 50 -3.18 12.04 -0.77
N GLU A 51 -2.66 13.25 -0.57
CA GLU A 51 -1.86 13.93 -1.60
C GLU A 51 -0.41 13.44 -1.68
N LEU A 52 0.06 12.62 -0.73
CA LEU A 52 1.47 12.18 -0.62
C LEU A 52 1.78 10.82 -1.27
N PHE A 53 0.80 10.13 -1.88
CA PHE A 53 0.88 8.66 -2.00
C PHE A 53 1.10 8.05 -3.40
N ILE A 54 1.40 8.83 -4.46
CA ILE A 54 1.52 8.26 -5.81
C ILE A 54 2.90 8.52 -6.42
N GLN A 55 3.64 7.42 -6.65
CA GLN A 55 4.85 7.40 -7.47
C GLN A 55 4.59 6.59 -8.75
N ASP A 56 4.95 7.15 -9.89
CA ASP A 56 4.88 6.49 -11.19
C ASP A 56 6.03 5.49 -11.39
N GLY A 57 5.77 4.39 -12.10
CA GLY A 57 6.81 3.47 -12.60
C GLY A 57 6.81 2.04 -12.07
N LEU A 58 5.85 1.64 -11.24
CA LEU A 58 5.82 0.28 -10.67
C LEU A 58 4.85 -0.65 -11.43
N ASN A 59 5.41 -1.44 -12.36
CA ASN A 59 4.66 -2.42 -13.18
C ASN A 59 4.72 -3.86 -12.62
N TYR A 60 5.12 -4.03 -11.35
CA TYR A 60 5.14 -5.37 -10.75
C TYR A 60 3.71 -5.88 -10.57
N GLN A 61 3.44 -7.09 -11.11
CA GLN A 61 2.19 -7.82 -10.94
C GLN A 61 2.24 -8.59 -9.62
N LEU A 62 1.26 -8.32 -8.75
CA LEU A 62 1.14 -8.94 -7.43
C LEU A 62 0.82 -10.42 -7.53
N LYS A 63 1.32 -11.18 -6.56
CA LYS A 63 1.06 -12.61 -6.38
C LYS A 63 0.41 -12.87 -5.03
N GLU A 64 -0.25 -14.03 -4.96
CA GLU A 64 -0.86 -14.52 -3.72
C GLU A 64 0.19 -14.63 -2.62
N ASN A 65 -0.13 -14.11 -1.44
CA ASN A 65 0.73 -14.06 -0.25
C ASN A 65 1.99 -13.19 -0.37
N ASP A 66 2.06 -12.26 -1.33
CA ASP A 66 3.16 -11.29 -1.36
C ASP A 66 3.18 -10.45 -0.06
N ASN A 67 4.40 -10.15 0.42
CA ASN A 67 4.66 -9.20 1.49
C ASN A 67 5.31 -7.94 0.89
N ILE A 68 4.69 -6.79 1.13
CA ILE A 68 5.07 -5.51 0.53
C ILE A 68 5.37 -4.50 1.63
N LEU A 69 6.63 -4.05 1.70
CA LEU A 69 7.07 -3.03 2.66
C LEU A 69 7.08 -1.65 2.02
N PHE A 70 6.32 -0.72 2.61
CA PHE A 70 6.34 0.70 2.31
C PHE A 70 7.17 1.44 3.34
N VAL A 71 8.24 2.10 2.87
CA VAL A 71 9.11 2.94 3.71
C VAL A 71 8.97 4.38 3.25
N SER A 72 8.54 5.27 4.14
CA SER A 72 8.60 6.71 3.89
C SER A 72 10.05 7.18 4.03
N THR A 73 10.58 7.76 2.96
CA THR A 73 11.92 8.37 2.95
C THR A 73 11.93 9.84 3.40
N LEU A 74 10.76 10.43 3.64
CA LEU A 74 10.64 11.86 3.90
C LEU A 74 9.70 12.15 5.08
N HIS A 75 10.20 12.08 6.32
CA HIS A 75 9.59 12.68 7.51
C HIS A 75 10.66 13.06 8.56
N GLY A 76 11.80 13.60 8.11
CA GLY A 76 12.84 14.16 8.98
C GLY A 76 12.99 15.65 8.75
N GLY A 77 12.23 16.44 9.51
CA GLY A 77 12.58 17.82 9.85
C GLY A 77 13.31 17.83 11.19
#